data_AF-A0A528WP18-F1
#
_entry.id   AF-A0A528WP18-F1
#
_cell.length_a   1.000
_cell.length_b   1.000
_cell.length_c   1.000
_cell.angle_alpha   90.00
_cell.angle_beta   90.00
_cell.angle_gamma   90.00
#
_symmetry.space_group_name_H-M   'P 1'
#
loop_
_entity.id
_entity.type
_entity.pdbx_description
1 polymer ?
#
loop_
_entity_poly.entity_id
_entity_poly.type
_entity_poly.pdbx_seq_one_letter_code
_entity_poly.pdbx_strand_id
1 'polypeptide(L)' 'MMVEQQDSYDFRPVTEKDLPMIARWLAEPHVAQWWGDPEKEIAEIREHISSVSVEPLIVELDGRPIAYLQ' A
#
# COMPACT_ATOMS: atom_id res chain seq x y z
N MET A 1 27.28 -14.58 19.57
CA MET A 1 25.90 -14.27 20.00
C MET A 1 25.21 -13.69 18.77
N MET A 2 24.33 -14.47 18.14
CA MET A 2 23.48 -13.96 17.06
C MET A 2 22.33 -13.23 17.73
N VAL A 3 22.25 -11.92 17.55
CA VAL A 3 21.06 -11.16 17.96
C VAL A 3 19.99 -11.49 16.94
N GLU A 4 18.88 -12.09 17.38
CA GLU A 4 17.69 -12.20 16.53
C GLU A 4 17.28 -10.76 16.18
N GLN A 5 17.39 -10.41 14.89
CA GLN A 5 16.86 -9.17 14.37
C GLN A 5 15.35 -9.27 14.50
N GLN A 6 14.74 -8.46 15.38
CA GLN A 6 13.29 -8.35 15.45
C GLN A 6 12.85 -7.40 14.34
N ASP A 7 12.41 -7.96 13.22
CA ASP A 7 11.78 -7.17 12.17
C ASP A 7 10.48 -6.56 12.73
N SER A 8 10.25 -5.26 12.52
CA SER A 8 9.06 -4.56 13.00
C SER A 8 8.07 -4.28 11.88
N TYR A 9 6.80 -4.64 12.10
CA TYR A 9 5.70 -4.26 11.23
C TYR A 9 5.01 -3.00 11.75
N ASP A 10 4.83 -2.03 10.87
CA ASP A 10 4.08 -0.80 11.13
C ASP A 10 2.96 -0.63 10.10
N PHE A 11 1.88 0.03 10.52
CA PHE A 11 0.71 0.32 9.69
C PHE A 11 0.43 1.80 9.77
N ARG A 12 0.35 2.47 8.62
CA ARG A 12 0.02 3.89 8.57
C ARG A 12 -1.00 4.20 7.49
N PRO A 13 -1.81 5.26 7.66
CA PRO A 13 -2.70 5.73 6.60
C PRO A 13 -1.95 6.02 5.30
N VAL A 14 -2.57 5.65 4.18
CA VAL A 14 -2.14 6.06 2.85
C VAL A 14 -2.28 7.57 2.72
N THR A 15 -1.29 8.19 2.09
CA THR A 15 -1.33 9.60 1.70
C THR A 15 -1.25 9.73 0.19
N GLU A 16 -1.59 10.91 -0.36
CA GLU A 16 -1.45 11.16 -1.79
C GLU A 16 -0.03 10.92 -2.33
N LYS A 17 0.99 11.05 -1.47
CA LYS A 17 2.39 10.83 -1.82
C LYS A 17 2.71 9.35 -2.08
N ASP A 18 1.89 8.44 -1.57
CA ASP A 18 2.06 7.00 -1.75
C ASP A 18 1.45 6.51 -3.08
N LEU A 19 0.53 7.27 -3.68
CA LEU A 19 -0.20 6.86 -4.89
C LEU A 19 0.74 6.49 -6.07
N PRO A 20 1.83 7.22 -6.37
CA PRO A 20 2.76 6.79 -7.42
C PRO A 20 3.47 5.46 -7.12
N MET A 21 3.70 5.13 -5.86
CA MET A 21 4.27 3.85 -5.45
C MET A 21 3.23 2.73 -5.58
N ILE A 22 2.01 2.96 -5.11
CA ILE A 22 0.90 1.99 -5.25
C ILE A 22 0.61 1.71 -6.72
N ALA A 23 0.62 2.74 -7.59
CA ALA A 23 0.43 2.60 -9.02
C ALA A 23 1.47 1.65 -9.65
N ARG A 24 2.72 1.71 -9.20
CA ARG A 24 3.78 0.80 -9.66
C ARG A 24 3.50 -0.63 -9.22
N TRP A 25 3.08 -0.84 -7.97
CA TRP A 25 2.71 -2.18 -7.49
C TRP A 25 1.52 -2.76 -8.25
N LEU A 26 0.48 -1.97 -8.50
CA LEU A 26 -0.69 -2.40 -9.27
C LEU A 26 -0.34 -2.79 -10.71
N ALA A 27 0.70 -2.16 -11.29
CA ALA A 27 1.19 -2.50 -12.62
C ALA A 27 2.06 -3.77 -12.67
N GLU A 28 2.48 -4.32 -11.53
CA GLU A 28 3.26 -5.56 -11.52
C GLU A 28 2.39 -6.73 -12.00
N PRO A 29 2.87 -7.60 -12.91
CA PRO A 29 2.03 -8.66 -13.51
C PRO A 29 1.36 -9.59 -12.50
N HIS A 30 2.03 -9.86 -11.38
CA HIS A 30 1.51 -10.74 -10.33
C HIS A 30 0.43 -10.07 -9.46
N VAL A 31 0.33 -8.73 -9.49
CA VAL A 31 -0.73 -7.95 -8.83
C VAL A 31 -1.87 -7.68 -9.82
N ALA A 32 -1.52 -7.22 -11.02
CA ALA A 32 -2.46 -6.90 -12.11
C ALA A 32 -3.32 -8.10 -12.56
N GLN A 33 -2.91 -9.34 -12.26
CA GLN A 33 -3.76 -10.51 -12.53
C GLN A 33 -5.02 -10.56 -11.63
N TRP A 34 -4.97 -9.91 -10.48
CA TRP A 34 -6.05 -9.89 -9.47
C TRP A 34 -6.74 -8.53 -9.37
N TRP A 35 -6.00 -7.47 -9.69
CA TRP A 35 -6.47 -6.09 -9.70
C TRP A 35 -6.85 -5.65 -11.10
N GLY A 36 -7.74 -4.65 -11.19
CA GLY A 36 -8.20 -4.12 -12.46
C GLY A 36 -7.18 -3.22 -13.16
N ASP A 37 -7.72 -2.23 -13.86
CA ASP A 37 -6.91 -1.18 -14.50
C ASP A 37 -6.25 -0.29 -13.42
N PRO A 38 -4.91 -0.17 -13.38
CA PRO A 38 -4.22 0.59 -12.33
C PRO A 38 -4.65 2.06 -12.21
N GLU A 39 -5.06 2.70 -13.30
CA GLU A 39 -5.50 4.11 -13.25
C GLU A 39 -6.85 4.23 -12.54
N LYS A 40 -7.77 3.28 -12.79
CA LYS A 40 -9.07 3.22 -12.11
C LYS A 40 -8.90 2.95 -10.62
N GLU A 41 -8.09 1.95 -10.27
CA GLU A 41 -7.84 1.59 -8.87
C GLU A 41 -7.22 2.77 -8.11
N ILE A 42 -6.28 3.51 -8.71
CA ILE A 42 -5.69 4.71 -8.09
C ILE A 42 -6.71 5.82 -7.87
N ALA A 43 -7.67 5.99 -8.78
CA ALA A 43 -8.75 6.94 -8.59
C ALA A 43 -9.64 6.56 -7.39
N GLU A 44 -10.01 5.28 -7.25
CA GLU A 44 -10.79 4.78 -6.12
C GLU A 44 -10.04 4.92 -4.78
N ILE A 45 -8.75 4.54 -4.74
CA ILE A 45 -7.91 4.70 -3.55
C ILE A 45 -7.84 6.18 -3.14
N ARG A 46 -7.69 7.09 -4.10
CA ARG A 46 -7.66 8.54 -3.84
C ARG A 46 -8.95 9.03 -3.19
N GLU A 47 -10.11 8.54 -3.63
CA GLU A 47 -11.40 8.87 -3.02
C GLU A 47 -11.46 8.36 -1.57
N HIS A 48 -10.96 7.13 -1.32
CA HIS A 48 -10.92 6.53 0.01
C HIS A 48 -10.02 7.24 1.02
N ILE A 49 -8.92 7.88 0.60
CA ILE A 49 -8.06 8.67 1.50
C ILE A 49 -8.86 9.71 2.30
N SER A 50 -9.89 10.28 1.68
CA SER A 50 -10.75 11.30 2.30
C SER A 50 -12.06 10.75 2.90
N SER A 51 -12.30 9.44 2.75
CA SER A 51 -13.52 8.79 3.18
C SER A 51 -13.47 8.41 4.66
N VAL A 52 -14.62 8.46 5.33
CA VAL A 52 -14.80 7.94 6.71
C VAL A 52 -15.14 6.45 6.74
N SER A 53 -15.40 5.83 5.59
CA SER A 53 -15.87 4.44 5.52
C SER A 53 -14.79 3.41 5.25
N VAL A 54 -13.66 3.82 4.68
CA VAL A 54 -12.54 2.96 4.31
C VAL A 54 -11.26 3.66 4.73
N GLU A 55 -10.41 3.00 5.50
CA GLU A 55 -9.09 3.52 5.88
C GLU A 55 -8.00 2.75 5.11
N PRO A 56 -7.55 3.26 3.94
CA PRO A 56 -6.47 2.63 3.22
C PRO A 56 -5.15 2.75 3.98
N LEU A 57 -4.40 1.66 4.09
CA LEU A 57 -3.15 1.58 4.86
C LEU A 57 -1.95 1.17 4.00
N ILE A 58 -0.78 1.68 4.35
CA ILE A 58 0.52 1.13 3.98
C ILE A 58 1.01 0.26 5.13
N VAL A 59 1.45 -0.96 4.79
CA VAL A 59 2.20 -1.83 5.68
C VAL A 59 3.69 -1.62 5.44
N GLU A 60 4.43 -1.36 6.51
CA GLU A 60 5.88 -1.19 6.48
C GLU A 60 6.57 -2.32 7.24
N LEU A 61 7.73 -2.74 6.74
CA LEU A 61 8.65 -3.66 7.41
C LEU A 61 9.97 -2.92 7.63
N ASP A 62 10.32 -2.67 8.89
CA ASP A 62 11.48 -1.86 9.29
C ASP A 62 11.48 -0.49 8.60
N GLY A 63 10.31 0.16 8.55
CA GLY A 63 10.10 1.47 7.91
C GLY A 63 10.13 1.46 6.37
N ARG A 64 10.19 0.27 5.74
CA ARG A 64 10.09 0.14 4.27
C ARG A 64 8.66 -0.27 3.89
N PRO A 65 7.96 0.50 3.02
CA PRO A 65 6.67 0.08 2.49
C PRO A 65 6.76 -1.24 1.73
N ILE A 66 5.92 -2.20 2.08
CA ILE A 66 5.89 -3.53 1.47
C ILE A 66 4.51 -3.95 0.97
N ALA A 67 3.43 -3.33 1.45
CA ALA A 67 2.08 -3.67 1.02
C ALA A 67 1.10 -2.49 1.15
N TYR A 68 0.02 -2.59 0.38
CA TYR A 68 -1.19 -1.79 0.49
C TYR A 68 -2.31 -2.67 1.07
N LEU A 69 -3.13 -2.13 1.97
CA LEU A 69 -4.25 -2.82 2.61
C LEU A 69 -5.49 -1.89 2.60
N GLN A 70 -6.65 -2.45 2.26
CA GLN A 70 -7.96 -1.79 2.25
C GLN A 70 -8.98 -2.60 3.04
#